data_AF-A0A978T474-F1
#
_entry.id   AF-A0A978T474-F1
#
_cell.length_a   1.000
_cell.length_b   1.000
_cell.length_c   1.000
_cell.angle_alpha   90.00
_cell.angle_beta   90.00
_cell.angle_gamma   90.00
#
_symmetry.space_group_name_H-M   'P 1'
#
loop_
_entity.id
_entity.type
_entity.pdbx_description
1 polymer ?
#
loop_
_entity_poly.entity_id
_entity_poly.type
_entity_poly.pdbx_seq_one_letter_code
_entity_poly.pdbx_strand_id
1 'polypeptide(L)'
;MEGKAILREQQKDFISRLKRGNLLPYKEKYVFGEYVTISRDAIASIVDSLEILKADDDSFSSSTVAQNIFKNRIARHAISLVYGDLLVEVNPDKNIVNDYLVLALRESRRFRIIVKICTGNISDTKWVFYADDLGQNQMVFCLYSPDNISLDAQHITVVFAGFNCSEYLLYGRETFPLSLSVNDLLYAGGLRPYLSSMLLETNDYLERANFCNSKGDYRGAVYCYNKILESHSRDYKTYLLRAIAYWRLGEEKKALEDLDRAIELNPNYELAYHWRGFVKYNLKDYQGAIVDFSEEIRVNPMSAYAYYRRALAYEKAKNLLKAFEDYLQVIRLNRNLYQAFYNCGNVRYELGDKEGALADYQQALKLNPSLAKAYYNIGKVYRDLGDNERAVANYQKAIELLPSYAKAHYNLALIYMERGEYRMALHYYEKACEFAPDLVQAKHNKKLLLEYLEAGEKNNVIPLREYKVRKEKEEKVAEKGEKVEEKEKKPKEQDFPTDPWDTRN
;
A
#
# COMPACT_ATOMS: atom_id res chain seq x y z
N MET A 1 19.01 19.53 0.28
CA MET A 1 19.86 18.34 0.50
C MET A 1 20.91 18.56 1.61
N GLU A 2 21.11 19.78 2.12
CA GLU A 2 22.09 20.08 3.18
C GLU A 2 21.65 19.64 4.59
N GLY A 3 20.36 19.71 4.96
CA GLY A 3 19.91 19.31 6.30
C GLY A 3 20.05 17.82 6.65
N LYS A 4 20.02 16.92 5.64
CA LYS A 4 20.24 15.47 5.84
C LYS A 4 21.73 15.10 5.93
N ALA A 5 22.63 15.95 5.44
CA ALA A 5 24.07 15.77 5.58
C ALA A 5 24.53 16.17 6.99
N ILE A 6 24.01 17.29 7.50
CA ILE A 6 24.28 17.82 8.85
C ILE A 6 23.86 16.81 9.95
N LEU A 7 22.64 16.25 9.87
CA LEU A 7 22.16 15.24 10.82
C LEU A 7 22.97 13.94 10.81
N ARG A 8 23.46 13.50 9.64
CA ARG A 8 24.29 12.30 9.50
C ARG A 8 25.73 12.51 9.95
N GLU A 9 26.28 13.72 9.79
CA GLU A 9 27.56 14.10 10.36
C GLU A 9 27.50 14.19 11.89
N GLN A 10 26.44 14.83 12.43
CA GLN A 10 26.22 14.97 13.87
C GLN A 10 26.02 13.62 14.59
N GLN A 11 25.31 12.66 13.96
CA GLN A 11 25.19 11.29 14.49
C GLN A 11 26.50 10.49 14.41
N LYS A 12 27.28 10.62 13.32
CA LYS A 12 28.58 9.94 13.20
C LYS A 12 29.61 10.47 14.19
N ASP A 13 29.58 11.78 14.44
CA ASP A 13 30.43 12.45 15.41
C ASP A 13 30.05 12.08 16.86
N PHE A 14 28.75 11.99 17.19
CA PHE A 14 28.28 11.48 18.49
C PHE A 14 28.77 10.05 18.78
N ILE A 15 28.62 9.13 17.82
CA ILE A 15 29.05 7.73 17.95
C ILE A 15 30.59 7.60 18.01
N SER A 16 31.32 8.47 17.30
CA SER A 16 32.80 8.51 17.33
C SER A 16 33.34 9.02 18.68
N ARG A 17 32.67 10.01 19.29
CA ARG A 17 32.99 10.55 20.62
C ARG A 17 32.73 9.55 21.74
N LEU A 18 31.63 8.80 21.65
CA LEU A 18 31.28 7.74 22.59
C LEU A 18 32.35 6.62 22.63
N LYS A 19 32.97 6.30 21.48
CA LYS A 19 33.99 5.23 21.35
C LYS A 19 35.38 5.60 21.86
N ARG A 20 35.69 6.89 22.09
CA ARG A 20 37.05 7.38 22.40
C ARG A 20 37.26 7.88 23.83
N GLY A 21 36.23 7.79 24.69
CA GLY A 21 36.35 8.12 26.12
C GLY A 21 36.56 9.60 26.45
N ASN A 22 36.57 10.50 25.47
CA ASN A 22 36.76 11.94 25.65
C ASN A 22 35.46 12.69 25.32
N LEU A 23 34.66 12.97 26.36
CA LEU A 23 33.49 13.85 26.30
C LEU A 23 33.94 15.29 26.62
N LEU A 24 34.37 16.05 25.61
CA LEU A 24 34.57 17.51 25.69
C LEU A 24 34.12 18.17 24.36
N PRO A 25 33.76 19.47 24.35
CA PRO A 25 32.58 20.02 23.68
C PRO A 25 32.64 20.10 22.14
N TYR A 26 31.45 20.19 21.52
CA TYR A 26 31.28 20.49 20.10
C TYR A 26 31.84 21.90 19.79
N LYS A 27 32.61 22.01 18.70
CA LYS A 27 33.49 23.17 18.41
C LYS A 27 32.81 24.39 17.76
N GLU A 28 31.49 24.41 17.62
CA GLU A 28 30.79 25.61 17.16
C GLU A 28 30.15 26.34 18.34
N LYS A 29 30.58 27.59 18.54
CA LYS A 29 29.88 28.56 19.39
C LYS A 29 28.41 28.58 18.96
N TYR A 30 27.50 28.56 19.93
CA TYR A 30 26.04 28.63 19.79
C TYR A 30 25.33 27.28 19.56
N VAL A 31 25.19 26.49 20.63
CA VAL A 31 24.11 25.50 20.73
C VAL A 31 23.33 25.80 22.00
N PHE A 32 22.11 26.31 21.85
CA PHE A 32 21.17 26.56 22.95
C PHE A 32 20.51 25.23 23.33
N GLY A 33 20.53 24.87 24.62
CA GLY A 33 19.59 23.87 25.14
C GLY A 33 18.15 24.36 24.95
N GLU A 34 17.18 23.45 24.89
CA GLU A 34 15.78 23.85 24.95
C GLU A 34 15.55 24.53 26.31
N TYR A 35 14.95 25.73 26.31
CA TYR A 35 14.62 26.46 27.52
C TYR A 35 13.26 27.13 27.38
N VAL A 36 12.61 27.38 28.51
CA VAL A 36 11.38 28.15 28.58
C VAL A 36 11.47 29.16 29.71
N THR A 37 10.93 30.35 29.50
CA THR A 37 10.81 31.37 30.54
C THR A 37 9.36 31.44 30.98
N ILE A 38 9.13 31.23 32.27
CA ILE A 38 7.82 31.32 32.91
C ILE A 38 7.62 32.77 33.36
N SER A 39 6.49 33.36 32.99
CA SER A 39 6.14 34.75 33.31
C SER A 39 5.70 34.91 34.77
N ARG A 40 5.76 36.15 35.28
CA ARG A 40 5.26 36.52 36.60
C ARG A 40 3.81 36.09 36.85
N ASP A 41 2.93 36.27 35.87
CA ASP A 41 1.50 35.96 36.02
C ASP A 41 1.27 34.44 36.20
N ALA A 42 2.04 33.62 35.47
CA ALA A 42 2.01 32.17 35.62
C ALA A 42 2.59 31.74 36.98
N ILE A 43 3.64 32.40 37.46
CA ILE A 43 4.20 32.17 38.79
C ILE A 43 3.16 32.51 39.87
N ALA A 44 2.52 33.68 39.80
CA ALA A 44 1.48 34.10 40.74
C ALA A 44 0.32 33.08 40.80
N SER A 45 -0.17 32.62 39.65
CA SER A 45 -1.22 31.59 39.60
C SER A 45 -0.78 30.25 40.26
N ILE A 46 0.49 29.87 40.10
CA ILE A 46 1.05 28.69 40.77
C ILE A 46 1.16 28.91 42.29
N VAL A 47 1.49 30.12 42.74
CA VAL A 47 1.58 30.49 44.16
C VAL A 47 0.20 30.53 44.80
N ASP A 48 -0.78 31.18 44.18
CA ASP A 48 -2.17 31.25 44.69
C ASP A 48 -2.75 29.85 44.90
N SER A 49 -2.49 28.94 43.95
CA SER A 49 -2.94 27.55 44.04
C SER A 49 -2.18 26.72 45.08
N LEU A 50 -1.04 27.19 45.61
CA LEU A 50 -0.34 26.56 46.73
C LEU A 50 -0.87 27.05 48.07
N GLU A 51 -1.26 28.31 48.17
CA GLU A 51 -1.88 28.88 49.37
C GLU A 51 -3.21 28.18 49.69
N ILE A 52 -3.99 27.83 48.66
CA ILE A 52 -5.21 27.02 48.79
C ILE A 52 -4.89 25.63 49.38
N LEU A 53 -3.85 24.94 48.91
CA LEU A 53 -3.47 23.63 49.46
C LEU A 53 -2.96 23.70 50.91
N LYS A 54 -2.29 24.78 51.29
CA LYS A 54 -1.84 25.00 52.67
C LYS A 54 -3.00 25.23 53.63
N ALA A 55 -4.14 25.73 53.15
CA ALA A 55 -5.33 25.94 53.96
C ALA A 55 -6.07 24.62 54.29
N ASP A 56 -5.85 23.57 53.49
CA ASP A 56 -6.58 22.29 53.58
C ASP A 56 -5.84 21.19 54.38
N ASP A 57 -4.51 21.29 54.61
CA ASP A 57 -3.73 20.24 55.29
C ASP A 57 -2.46 20.79 55.99
N ASP A 58 -2.43 20.69 57.34
CA ASP A 58 -1.34 21.19 58.21
C ASP A 58 0.00 20.44 58.02
N SER A 59 0.02 19.30 57.33
CA SER A 59 1.25 18.55 57.02
C SER A 59 2.20 19.29 56.05
N PHE A 60 1.70 20.32 55.36
CA PHE A 60 2.47 21.18 54.45
C PHE A 60 3.22 22.35 55.13
N SER A 61 3.24 22.38 56.47
CA SER A 61 3.78 23.48 57.28
C SER A 61 5.32 23.59 57.30
N SER A 62 6.08 22.59 56.84
CA SER A 62 7.54 22.73 56.74
C SER A 62 7.96 23.52 55.48
N SER A 63 8.88 24.47 55.65
CA SER A 63 9.37 25.34 54.56
C SER A 63 9.96 24.54 53.38
N THR A 64 10.57 23.38 53.65
CA THR A 64 11.17 22.50 52.65
C THR A 64 10.13 21.78 51.77
N VAL A 65 9.02 21.32 52.35
CA VAL A 65 7.95 20.63 51.59
C VAL A 65 7.25 21.62 50.66
N ALA A 66 6.94 22.82 51.15
CA ALA A 66 6.34 23.86 50.31
C ALA A 66 7.24 24.25 49.12
N GLN A 67 8.55 24.30 49.32
CA GLN A 67 9.51 24.56 48.25
C GLN A 67 9.56 23.44 47.21
N ASN A 68 9.49 22.17 47.61
CA ASN A 68 9.49 21.05 46.66
C ASN A 68 8.21 21.01 45.82
N ILE A 69 7.04 21.26 46.43
CA ILE A 69 5.77 21.32 45.69
C ILE A 69 5.80 22.48 44.69
N PHE A 70 6.32 23.64 45.08
CA PHE A 70 6.49 24.79 44.19
C PHE A 70 7.40 24.47 43.01
N LYS A 71 8.58 23.87 43.26
CA LYS A 71 9.50 23.40 42.21
C LYS A 71 8.80 22.44 41.24
N ASN A 72 8.07 21.45 41.75
CA ASN A 72 7.35 20.48 40.92
C ASN A 72 6.26 21.13 40.06
N ARG A 73 5.54 22.12 40.57
CA ARG A 73 4.53 22.85 39.77
C ARG A 73 5.15 23.70 38.67
N ILE A 74 6.26 24.37 38.97
CA ILE A 74 7.07 25.09 37.98
C ILE A 74 7.53 24.13 36.87
N ALA A 75 8.04 22.95 37.26
CA ALA A 75 8.43 21.91 36.31
C ALA A 75 7.27 21.39 35.46
N ARG A 76 6.11 21.07 36.06
CA ARG A 76 4.91 20.66 35.32
C ARG A 76 4.49 21.71 34.30
N HIS A 77 4.47 22.97 34.69
CA HIS A 77 4.11 24.07 33.80
C HIS A 77 5.11 24.20 32.64
N ALA A 78 6.41 24.18 32.93
CA ALA A 78 7.46 24.23 31.91
C ALA A 78 7.36 23.06 30.91
N ILE A 79 7.17 21.84 31.41
CA ILE A 79 7.02 20.64 30.57
C ILE A 79 5.76 20.70 29.73
N SER A 80 4.64 21.17 30.29
CA SER A 80 3.39 21.32 29.53
C SER A 80 3.55 22.28 28.35
N LEU A 81 4.33 23.35 28.50
CA LEU A 81 4.57 24.32 27.43
C LEU A 81 5.43 23.75 26.29
N VAL A 82 6.42 22.90 26.62
CA VAL A 82 7.43 22.44 25.65
C VAL A 82 7.16 21.03 25.11
N TYR A 83 6.59 20.15 25.92
CA TYR A 83 6.35 18.74 25.62
C TYR A 83 4.94 18.24 25.97
N GLY A 84 3.96 19.12 26.21
CA GLY A 84 2.60 18.71 26.61
C GLY A 84 1.86 17.85 25.57
N ASP A 85 2.29 17.93 24.31
CA ASP A 85 1.84 17.07 23.21
C ASP A 85 2.46 15.66 23.24
N LEU A 86 3.67 15.53 23.80
CA LEU A 86 4.46 14.30 23.80
C LEU A 86 4.35 13.52 25.13
N LEU A 87 4.21 14.23 26.26
CA LEU A 87 4.33 13.66 27.61
C LEU A 87 3.03 13.74 28.40
N VAL A 88 2.84 12.77 29.29
CA VAL A 88 1.74 12.71 30.26
C VAL A 88 2.25 12.27 31.62
N GLU A 89 1.70 12.85 32.70
CA GLU A 89 2.09 12.50 34.07
C GLU A 89 1.50 11.15 34.50
N VAL A 90 2.29 10.35 35.23
CA VAL A 90 1.90 9.04 35.74
C VAL A 90 1.59 9.15 37.22
N ASN A 91 0.33 8.86 37.60
CA ASN A 91 -0.16 8.92 38.99
C ASN A 91 0.10 10.27 39.68
N PRO A 92 -0.53 11.37 39.21
CA PRO A 92 -0.27 12.72 39.72
C PRO A 92 -0.47 12.86 41.24
N ASP A 93 -1.44 12.13 41.81
CA ASP A 93 -1.77 12.18 43.24
C ASP A 93 -0.69 11.59 44.16
N LYS A 94 0.22 10.76 43.63
CA LYS A 94 1.31 10.12 44.39
C LYS A 94 2.65 10.88 44.30
N ASN A 95 2.75 11.89 43.43
CA ASN A 95 3.99 12.63 43.15
C ASN A 95 3.96 14.07 43.68
N ILE A 96 3.20 14.32 44.76
CA ILE A 96 3.01 15.68 45.27
C ILE A 96 4.23 16.13 46.10
N VAL A 97 4.81 15.23 46.90
CA VAL A 97 5.83 15.57 47.92
C VAL A 97 7.27 15.18 47.52
N ASN A 98 7.44 14.33 46.49
CA ASN A 98 8.76 13.87 46.05
C ASN A 98 9.54 15.00 45.34
N ASP A 99 10.86 14.92 45.33
CA ASP A 99 11.77 15.85 44.63
C ASP A 99 11.89 15.58 43.11
N TYR A 100 11.07 14.67 42.59
CA TYR A 100 11.01 14.30 41.17
C TYR A 100 9.59 14.07 40.66
N LEU A 101 9.40 14.22 39.35
CA LEU A 101 8.16 13.88 38.63
C LEU A 101 8.33 12.58 37.86
N VAL A 102 7.25 11.79 37.71
CA VAL A 102 7.24 10.62 36.82
C VAL A 102 6.28 10.86 35.67
N LEU A 103 6.82 10.88 34.46
CA LEU A 103 6.10 11.07 33.21
C LEU A 103 6.21 9.81 32.34
N ALA A 104 5.38 9.73 31.32
CA ALA A 104 5.45 8.76 30.25
C ALA A 104 5.18 9.44 28.90
N LEU A 105 5.54 8.78 27.81
CA LEU A 105 5.09 9.20 26.48
C LEU A 105 3.57 9.03 26.39
N ARG A 106 2.87 10.01 25.83
CA ARG A 106 1.40 10.03 25.74
C ARG A 106 0.85 8.77 25.03
N GLU A 107 1.54 8.32 23.99
CA GLU A 107 1.19 7.14 23.17
C GLU A 107 1.87 5.83 23.64
N SER A 108 2.69 5.86 24.71
CA SER A 108 3.38 4.66 25.22
C SER A 108 3.72 4.75 26.70
N ARG A 109 3.14 3.85 27.49
CA ARG A 109 3.42 3.73 28.94
C ARG A 109 4.61 2.82 29.26
N ARG A 110 5.32 2.32 28.24
CA ARG A 110 6.43 1.37 28.41
C ARG A 110 7.70 2.03 28.94
N PHE A 111 7.90 3.31 28.64
CA PHE A 111 9.02 4.10 29.12
C PHE A 111 8.56 5.02 30.25
N ARG A 112 9.32 5.04 31.34
CA ARG A 112 9.14 6.03 32.41
C ARG A 112 10.20 7.11 32.26
N ILE A 113 9.77 8.35 32.37
CA ILE A 113 10.64 9.52 32.35
C ILE A 113 10.63 10.12 33.75
N ILE A 114 11.77 10.10 34.42
CA ILE A 114 11.93 10.69 35.75
C ILE A 114 12.47 12.09 35.57
N VAL A 115 11.80 13.10 36.11
CA VAL A 115 12.23 14.50 36.04
C VAL A 115 12.79 14.92 37.40
N LYS A 116 14.08 15.26 37.48
CA LYS A 116 14.73 15.86 38.66
C LYS A 116 14.95 17.35 38.44
N ILE A 117 14.74 18.16 39.48
CA ILE A 117 14.82 19.63 39.40
C ILE A 117 15.98 20.13 40.25
N CYS A 118 16.83 20.97 39.68
CA CYS A 118 17.94 21.60 40.39
C CYS A 118 17.95 23.11 40.20
N THR A 119 18.47 23.81 41.21
CA THR A 119 18.68 25.25 41.24
C THR A 119 20.11 25.52 41.71
N GLY A 120 20.80 26.47 41.11
CA GLY A 120 22.20 26.76 41.47
C GLY A 120 22.94 27.45 40.33
N ASN A 121 24.27 27.43 40.35
CA ASN A 121 25.10 27.91 39.24
C ASN A 121 25.29 26.79 38.22
N ILE A 122 25.08 27.07 36.94
CA ILE A 122 25.12 26.10 35.83
C ILE A 122 26.50 25.42 35.72
N SER A 123 27.55 26.13 36.16
CA SER A 123 28.94 25.71 36.10
C SER A 123 29.29 24.68 37.18
N ASP A 124 28.61 24.77 38.32
CA ASP A 124 28.90 23.99 39.54
C ASP A 124 27.82 22.93 39.81
N THR A 125 26.67 23.03 39.14
CA THR A 125 25.54 22.12 39.33
C THR A 125 25.84 20.76 38.70
N LYS A 126 25.76 19.71 39.52
CA LYS A 126 25.86 18.32 39.09
C LYS A 126 24.67 17.51 39.58
N TRP A 127 24.17 16.64 38.72
CA TRP A 127 23.17 15.65 39.10
C TRP A 127 23.84 14.37 39.53
N VAL A 128 23.40 13.84 40.67
CA VAL A 128 23.89 12.59 41.23
C VAL A 128 22.81 11.53 41.08
N PHE A 129 23.15 10.41 40.43
CA PHE A 129 22.27 9.28 40.19
C PHE A 129 22.81 8.02 40.87
N TYR A 130 21.92 7.32 41.57
CA TYR A 130 22.20 6.05 42.22
C TYR A 130 21.73 4.87 41.36
N ALA A 131 22.16 3.66 41.70
CA ALA A 131 21.79 2.46 40.93
C ALA A 131 20.27 2.26 40.84
N ASP A 132 19.54 2.58 41.91
CA ASP A 132 18.08 2.48 41.97
C ASP A 132 17.37 3.50 41.06
N ASP A 133 18.03 4.62 40.73
CA ASP A 133 17.50 5.63 39.80
C ASP A 133 17.57 5.16 38.33
N LEU A 134 18.35 4.12 38.00
CA LEU A 134 18.65 3.70 36.62
C LEU A 134 17.94 2.40 36.21
N GLY A 135 16.77 2.10 36.77
CA GLY A 135 15.98 0.92 36.43
C GLY A 135 15.75 0.75 34.90
N GLN A 136 15.50 -0.48 34.44
CA GLN A 136 15.38 -0.76 33.00
C GLN A 136 14.23 0.06 32.35
N ASN A 137 14.52 0.65 31.17
CA ASN A 137 13.64 1.51 30.38
C ASN A 137 13.23 2.85 31.01
N GLN A 138 14.15 3.47 31.75
CA GLN A 138 13.98 4.81 32.29
C GLN A 138 14.82 5.85 31.54
N MET A 139 14.24 7.02 31.33
CA MET A 139 14.96 8.23 30.89
C MET A 139 14.95 9.23 32.04
N VAL A 140 16.07 9.91 32.27
CA VAL A 140 16.13 10.95 33.28
C VAL A 140 16.20 12.31 32.63
N PHE A 141 15.23 13.15 32.99
CA PHE A 141 15.08 14.54 32.62
C PHE A 141 15.55 15.41 33.77
N CYS A 142 16.37 16.39 33.46
CA CYS A 142 16.88 17.33 34.41
C CYS A 142 16.39 18.72 34.01
N LEU A 143 15.72 19.39 34.95
CA LEU A 143 15.34 20.78 34.82
C LEU A 143 16.28 21.62 35.67
N TYR A 144 16.82 22.66 35.07
CA TYR A 144 17.71 23.59 35.74
C TYR A 144 17.14 25.00 35.69
N SER A 145 17.17 25.71 36.83
CA SER A 145 16.91 27.15 36.88
C SER A 145 18.14 27.94 37.35
N PRO A 146 18.57 28.98 36.60
CA PRO A 146 19.73 29.80 36.97
C PRO A 146 19.57 30.59 38.25
N ASP A 147 18.34 31.01 38.53
CA ASP A 147 17.99 31.74 39.75
C ASP A 147 17.35 30.77 40.74
N ASN A 148 17.59 30.98 42.04
CA ASN A 148 16.85 30.24 43.05
C ASN A 148 15.34 30.45 42.83
N ILE A 149 14.60 29.35 42.69
CA ILE A 149 13.15 29.37 42.48
C ILE A 149 12.51 29.99 43.73
N SER A 150 12.12 31.26 43.62
CA SER A 150 11.51 32.07 44.67
C SER A 150 10.06 32.39 44.31
N LEU A 151 9.22 32.55 45.34
CA LEU A 151 7.82 32.93 45.20
C LEU A 151 7.66 34.33 44.59
N ASP A 152 8.65 35.22 44.80
CA ASP A 152 8.64 36.61 44.34
C ASP A 152 9.36 36.83 43.00
N ALA A 153 9.74 35.75 42.30
CA ALA A 153 10.50 35.85 41.06
C ALA A 153 9.68 36.53 39.95
N GLN A 154 10.27 37.50 39.24
CA GLN A 154 9.62 38.17 38.12
C GLN A 154 9.51 37.28 36.87
N HIS A 155 10.46 36.37 36.71
CA HIS A 155 10.45 35.33 35.69
C HIS A 155 11.35 34.19 36.16
N ILE A 156 11.07 32.97 35.68
CA ILE A 156 11.91 31.80 35.95
C ILE A 156 12.29 31.18 34.62
N THR A 157 13.58 31.10 34.33
CA THR A 157 14.08 30.37 33.16
C THR A 157 14.36 28.93 33.55
N VAL A 158 13.81 27.99 32.78
CA VAL A 158 13.99 26.55 32.96
C VAL A 158 14.69 26.00 31.73
N VAL A 159 15.81 25.31 31.94
CA VAL A 159 16.58 24.61 30.91
C VAL A 159 16.32 23.12 30.99
N PHE A 160 16.11 22.48 29.83
CA PHE A 160 15.86 21.05 29.72
C PHE A 160 17.12 20.30 29.30
N ALA A 161 17.43 19.22 30.03
CA ALA A 161 18.53 18.31 29.73
C ALA A 161 18.12 16.86 30.09
N GLY A 162 18.82 15.85 29.58
CA GLY A 162 18.52 14.47 29.98
C GLY A 162 19.44 13.41 29.39
N PHE A 163 19.23 12.15 29.77
CA PHE A 163 19.94 11.00 29.21
C PHE A 163 19.12 9.70 29.35
N ASN A 164 19.41 8.69 28.52
CA ASN A 164 18.81 7.36 28.61
C ASN A 164 19.69 6.41 29.42
N CYS A 165 19.13 5.89 30.52
CA CYS A 165 19.82 5.04 31.47
C CYS A 165 20.21 3.69 30.86
N SER A 166 19.38 3.15 29.97
CA SER A 166 19.58 1.81 29.38
C SER A 166 20.77 1.82 28.42
N GLU A 167 20.94 2.88 27.62
CA GLU A 167 22.11 3.04 26.77
C GLU A 167 23.38 3.22 27.60
N TYR A 168 23.32 4.01 28.68
CA TYR A 168 24.46 4.19 29.58
C TYR A 168 24.97 2.87 30.18
N LEU A 169 24.05 2.02 30.67
CA LEU A 169 24.37 0.71 31.24
C LEU A 169 24.90 -0.28 30.17
N LEU A 170 24.34 -0.27 28.96
CA LEU A 170 24.80 -1.09 27.83
C LEU A 170 26.26 -0.81 27.43
N TYR A 171 26.75 0.40 27.69
CA TYR A 171 28.14 0.79 27.43
C TYR A 171 29.09 0.57 28.63
N GLY A 172 28.68 -0.19 29.65
CA GLY A 172 29.57 -0.79 30.64
C GLY A 172 30.13 0.15 31.72
N ARG A 173 29.45 1.26 32.02
CA ARG A 173 29.81 2.13 33.15
C ARG A 173 29.01 1.71 34.40
N GLU A 174 29.58 0.83 35.21
CA GLU A 174 28.96 0.32 36.46
C GLU A 174 29.34 1.10 37.72
N THR A 175 29.97 2.28 37.60
CA THR A 175 30.42 3.08 38.75
C THR A 175 29.32 4.01 39.25
N PHE A 176 28.86 3.80 40.48
CA PHE A 176 27.90 4.65 41.19
C PHE A 176 28.50 5.25 42.48
N PRO A 177 28.08 6.45 42.91
CA PRO A 177 27.06 7.30 42.28
C PRO A 177 27.58 8.02 41.04
N LEU A 178 26.72 8.15 40.02
CA LEU A 178 27.03 8.82 38.77
C LEU A 178 26.80 10.32 38.92
N SER A 179 27.85 11.13 38.72
CA SER A 179 27.76 12.59 38.77
C SER A 179 27.90 13.19 37.37
N LEU A 180 26.86 13.84 36.85
CA LEU A 180 26.82 14.46 35.52
C LEU A 180 26.63 15.96 35.61
N SER A 181 27.37 16.72 34.80
CA SER A 181 27.18 18.17 34.64
C SER A 181 26.12 18.47 33.57
N VAL A 182 25.68 19.73 33.49
CA VAL A 182 24.75 20.19 32.44
C VAL A 182 25.28 19.85 31.05
N ASN A 183 26.58 20.05 30.83
CA ASN A 183 27.21 19.80 29.53
C ASN A 183 27.19 18.32 29.14
N ASP A 184 27.14 17.41 30.12
CA ASP A 184 27.06 15.96 29.87
C ASP A 184 25.63 15.51 29.50
N LEU A 185 24.63 16.35 29.80
CA LEU A 185 23.20 16.06 29.67
C LEU A 185 22.52 16.77 28.48
N LEU A 186 23.27 17.61 27.75
CA LEU A 186 22.72 18.36 26.61
C LEU A 186 22.76 17.52 25.32
N TYR A 187 21.59 17.31 24.74
CA TYR A 187 21.45 16.70 23.41
C TYR A 187 21.71 17.73 22.29
N ALA A 188 22.41 17.29 21.24
CA ALA A 188 22.58 18.10 20.03
C ALA A 188 21.22 18.27 19.32
N GLY A 189 20.75 19.52 19.22
CA GLY A 189 19.44 19.84 18.63
C GLY A 189 18.26 19.79 19.61
N GLY A 190 18.51 19.62 20.91
CA GLY A 190 17.47 19.58 21.94
C GLY A 190 16.95 18.17 22.24
N LEU A 191 16.04 18.09 23.21
CA LEU A 191 15.51 16.84 23.73
C LEU A 191 14.25 16.39 22.95
N ARG A 192 13.54 17.34 22.33
CA ARG A 192 12.36 17.06 21.52
C ARG A 192 12.62 16.10 20.34
N PRO A 193 13.69 16.24 19.54
CA PRO A 193 13.99 15.27 18.48
C PRO A 193 14.26 13.87 19.02
N TYR A 194 14.88 13.77 20.20
CA TYR A 194 15.18 12.50 20.85
C TYR A 194 13.91 11.78 21.34
N LEU A 195 13.03 12.49 22.04
CA LEU A 195 11.71 11.98 22.42
C LEU A 195 10.88 11.58 21.20
N SER A 196 10.95 12.36 20.12
CA SER A 196 10.27 12.06 18.86
C SER A 196 10.86 10.81 18.18
N SER A 197 12.17 10.57 18.27
CA SER A 197 12.78 9.34 17.76
C SER A 197 12.38 8.10 18.57
N MET A 198 12.15 8.23 19.89
CA MET A 198 11.63 7.12 20.69
C MET A 198 10.18 6.78 20.34
N LEU A 199 9.37 7.78 19.98
CA LEU A 199 8.06 7.54 19.36
C LEU A 199 8.18 6.84 17.99
N LEU A 200 9.24 7.14 17.22
CA LEU A 200 9.50 6.49 15.93
C LEU A 200 10.02 5.05 16.05
N GLU A 201 10.77 4.72 17.11
CA GLU A 201 11.18 3.34 17.44
C GLU A 201 10.00 2.50 17.97
N THR A 202 8.93 3.15 18.43
CA THR A 202 7.68 2.51 18.87
C THR A 202 6.61 2.44 17.79
N ASN A 203 6.87 2.94 16.58
CA ASN A 203 5.95 2.75 15.46
C ASN A 203 5.97 1.27 15.04
N ASP A 204 4.85 0.60 15.26
CA ASP A 204 4.56 -0.72 14.70
C ASP A 204 4.97 -0.74 13.22
N TYR A 205 6.01 -1.52 12.90
CA TYR A 205 6.50 -1.65 11.54
C TYR A 205 5.37 -2.08 10.59
N LEU A 206 4.31 -2.73 11.11
CA LEU A 206 3.14 -3.08 10.35
C LEU A 206 2.31 -1.83 9.97
N GLU A 207 2.05 -0.92 10.90
CA GLU A 207 1.36 0.36 10.60
C GLU A 207 2.16 1.20 9.61
N ARG A 208 3.49 1.26 9.77
CA ARG A 208 4.35 1.96 8.83
C ARG A 208 4.34 1.29 7.45
N ALA A 209 4.35 -0.03 7.39
CA ALA A 209 4.24 -0.77 6.13
C ALA A 209 2.89 -0.51 5.45
N ASN A 210 1.80 -0.45 6.22
CA ASN A 210 0.47 -0.11 5.74
C ASN A 210 0.42 1.33 5.19
N PHE A 211 1.02 2.28 5.91
CA PHE A 211 1.15 3.66 5.44
C PHE A 211 1.94 3.73 4.12
N CYS A 212 3.12 3.11 4.07
CA CYS A 212 3.93 3.01 2.85
C CYS A 212 3.14 2.40 1.68
N ASN A 213 2.41 1.30 1.92
CA ASN A 213 1.54 0.67 0.92
C ASN A 213 0.44 1.62 0.42
N SER A 214 -0.21 2.38 1.30
CA SER A 214 -1.25 3.35 0.91
C SER A 214 -0.71 4.51 0.05
N LYS A 215 0.59 4.81 0.17
CA LYS A 215 1.29 5.80 -0.66
C LYS A 215 1.93 5.20 -1.92
N GLY A 216 1.82 3.89 -2.13
CA GLY A 216 2.50 3.19 -3.21
C GLY A 216 4.02 3.05 -3.03
N ASP A 217 4.55 3.35 -1.84
CA ASP A 217 5.96 3.14 -1.50
C ASP A 217 6.19 1.68 -1.08
N TYR A 218 6.20 0.78 -2.06
CA TYR A 218 6.38 -0.64 -1.79
C TYR A 218 7.80 -0.98 -1.29
N ARG A 219 8.81 -0.16 -1.61
CA ARG A 219 10.19 -0.35 -1.08
C ARG A 219 10.25 -0.05 0.41
N GLY A 220 9.62 1.03 0.85
CA GLY A 220 9.46 1.35 2.27
C GLY A 220 8.69 0.28 3.03
N ALA A 221 7.62 -0.27 2.43
CA ALA A 221 6.87 -1.37 3.02
C ALA A 221 7.74 -2.64 3.19
N VAL A 222 8.49 -3.04 2.15
CA VAL A 222 9.44 -4.17 2.23
C VAL A 222 10.48 -3.97 3.34
N TYR A 223 11.04 -2.76 3.49
CA TYR A 223 11.96 -2.47 4.59
C TYR A 223 11.32 -2.74 5.96
N CYS A 224 10.07 -2.31 6.15
CA CYS A 224 9.35 -2.52 7.39
C CYS A 224 9.05 -4.01 7.63
N TYR A 225 8.62 -4.75 6.61
CA TYR A 225 8.41 -6.19 6.72
C TYR A 225 9.70 -6.95 7.03
N ASN A 226 10.85 -6.53 6.49
CA ASN A 226 12.15 -7.10 6.87
C ASN A 226 12.41 -6.92 8.36
N LYS A 227 12.12 -5.75 8.92
CA LYS A 227 12.27 -5.47 10.36
C LYS A 227 11.34 -6.30 11.24
N ILE A 228 10.11 -6.55 10.78
CA ILE A 228 9.21 -7.49 11.47
C ILE A 228 9.80 -8.90 11.46
N LEU A 229 10.30 -9.37 10.31
CA LEU A 229 10.83 -10.73 10.17
C LEU A 229 12.19 -10.95 10.84
N GLU A 230 12.98 -9.89 11.09
CA GLU A 230 14.19 -9.95 11.92
C GLU A 230 13.86 -10.38 13.36
N SER A 231 12.70 -9.98 13.90
CA SER A 231 12.24 -10.31 15.26
C SER A 231 11.26 -11.49 15.30
N HIS A 232 10.47 -11.67 14.25
CA HIS A 232 9.40 -12.68 14.15
C HIS A 232 9.56 -13.51 12.88
N SER A 233 10.65 -14.27 12.77
CA SER A 233 11.04 -15.03 11.57
C SER A 233 10.09 -16.15 11.13
N ARG A 234 9.06 -16.45 11.94
CA ARG A 234 8.02 -17.44 11.65
C ARG A 234 6.65 -16.83 11.35
N ASP A 235 6.56 -15.51 11.23
CA ASP A 235 5.31 -14.84 10.89
C ASP A 235 5.00 -14.98 9.39
N TYR A 236 4.27 -16.04 9.06
CA TYR A 236 3.85 -16.36 7.71
C TYR A 236 2.97 -15.27 7.07
N LYS A 237 2.24 -14.46 7.85
CA LYS A 237 1.43 -13.35 7.33
C LYS A 237 2.31 -12.23 6.82
N THR A 238 3.38 -11.91 7.55
CA THR A 238 4.34 -10.89 7.10
C THR A 238 5.07 -11.32 5.83
N TYR A 239 5.42 -12.61 5.68
CA TYR A 239 5.94 -13.12 4.40
C TYR A 239 4.96 -12.91 3.25
N LEU A 240 3.67 -13.19 3.43
CA LEU A 240 2.65 -12.89 2.41
C LEU A 240 2.60 -11.39 2.06
N LEU A 241 2.55 -10.51 3.06
CA LEU A 241 2.49 -9.07 2.84
C LEU A 241 3.73 -8.54 2.09
N ARG A 242 4.90 -9.07 2.43
CA ARG A 242 6.15 -8.75 1.75
C ARG A 242 6.19 -9.29 0.32
N ALA A 243 5.67 -10.49 0.08
CA ALA A 243 5.52 -11.04 -1.27
C ALA A 243 4.65 -10.16 -2.17
N ILE A 244 3.52 -9.67 -1.64
CA ILE A 244 2.64 -8.75 -2.37
C ILE A 244 3.39 -7.46 -2.71
N ALA A 245 4.17 -6.91 -1.77
CA ALA A 245 4.99 -5.73 -2.03
C ALA A 245 6.08 -5.99 -3.08
N TYR A 246 6.75 -7.14 -3.06
CA TYR A 246 7.71 -7.55 -4.10
C TYR A 246 7.05 -7.69 -5.47
N TRP A 247 5.86 -8.29 -5.56
CA TRP A 247 5.10 -8.37 -6.80
C TRP A 247 4.81 -6.97 -7.37
N ARG A 248 4.39 -6.02 -6.53
CA ARG A 248 4.15 -4.62 -6.94
C ARG A 248 5.41 -3.89 -7.40
N LEU A 249 6.59 -4.33 -6.95
CA LEU A 249 7.89 -3.83 -7.41
C LEU A 249 8.39 -4.52 -8.69
N GLY A 250 7.69 -5.54 -9.20
CA GLY A 250 8.17 -6.37 -10.31
C GLY A 250 9.27 -7.36 -9.90
N GLU A 251 9.48 -7.57 -8.60
CA GLU A 251 10.46 -8.54 -8.06
C GLU A 251 9.81 -9.92 -7.91
N GLU A 252 9.37 -10.49 -9.03
CA GLU A 252 8.52 -11.69 -9.11
C GLU A 252 9.14 -12.92 -8.44
N LYS A 253 10.46 -13.10 -8.60
CA LYS A 253 11.19 -14.21 -7.97
C LYS A 253 11.14 -14.15 -6.44
N LYS A 254 11.36 -12.96 -5.86
CA LYS A 254 11.31 -12.78 -4.40
C LYS A 254 9.88 -12.92 -3.86
N ALA A 255 8.89 -12.49 -4.65
CA ALA A 255 7.49 -12.71 -4.30
C ALA A 255 7.17 -14.21 -4.19
N LEU A 256 7.62 -15.02 -5.15
CA LEU A 256 7.44 -16.47 -5.10
C LEU A 256 8.17 -17.11 -3.91
N GLU A 257 9.43 -16.72 -3.64
CA GLU A 257 10.20 -17.21 -2.49
C GLU A 257 9.50 -16.93 -1.15
N ASP A 258 8.95 -15.73 -0.96
CA ASP A 258 8.20 -15.39 0.25
C ASP A 258 6.87 -16.15 0.36
N LEU A 259 6.19 -16.40 -0.76
CA LEU A 259 4.94 -17.18 -0.78
C LEU A 259 5.21 -18.65 -0.48
N ASP A 260 6.28 -19.22 -1.03
CA ASP A 260 6.75 -20.57 -0.69
C ASP A 260 7.03 -20.64 0.81
N ARG A 261 7.73 -19.64 1.37
CA ARG A 261 8.02 -19.59 2.81
C ARG A 261 6.76 -19.48 3.67
N ALA A 262 5.78 -18.68 3.25
CA ALA A 262 4.50 -18.57 3.95
C ALA A 262 3.74 -19.92 3.98
N ILE A 263 3.76 -20.67 2.87
CA ILE A 263 3.14 -21.99 2.76
C ILE A 263 3.89 -23.03 3.59
N GLU A 264 5.22 -23.02 3.59
CA GLU A 264 6.03 -23.91 4.45
C GLU A 264 5.72 -23.70 5.93
N LEU A 265 5.55 -22.44 6.35
CA LEU A 265 5.25 -22.10 7.75
C LEU A 265 3.80 -22.41 8.12
N ASN A 266 2.86 -22.26 7.18
CA ASN A 266 1.45 -22.62 7.36
C ASN A 266 0.84 -23.23 6.08
N PRO A 267 0.83 -24.57 5.96
CA PRO A 267 0.31 -25.26 4.77
C PRO A 267 -1.20 -25.12 4.55
N ASN A 268 -1.95 -24.63 5.54
CA ASN A 268 -3.39 -24.37 5.45
C ASN A 268 -3.69 -22.88 5.24
N TYR A 269 -2.71 -22.07 4.85
CA TYR A 269 -2.94 -20.65 4.57
C TYR A 269 -3.41 -20.43 3.13
N GLU A 270 -4.71 -20.30 2.96
CA GLU A 270 -5.39 -20.18 1.67
C GLU A 270 -4.88 -18.99 0.86
N LEU A 271 -4.63 -17.85 1.51
CA LEU A 271 -4.16 -16.64 0.82
C LEU A 271 -2.76 -16.79 0.22
N ALA A 272 -1.88 -17.62 0.79
CA ALA A 272 -0.56 -17.82 0.23
C ALA A 272 -0.61 -18.62 -1.08
N TYR A 273 -1.45 -19.66 -1.15
CA TYR A 273 -1.73 -20.35 -2.41
C TYR A 273 -2.38 -19.42 -3.43
N HIS A 274 -3.36 -18.63 -2.99
CA HIS A 274 -4.03 -17.65 -3.83
C HIS A 274 -3.03 -16.73 -4.54
N TRP A 275 -2.17 -16.07 -3.76
CA TRP A 275 -1.20 -15.12 -4.29
C TRP A 275 -0.10 -15.80 -5.12
N ARG A 276 0.32 -17.02 -4.77
CA ARG A 276 1.29 -17.77 -5.58
C ARG A 276 0.71 -18.17 -6.93
N GLY A 277 -0.52 -18.66 -6.94
CA GLY A 277 -1.27 -18.94 -8.17
C GLY A 277 -1.49 -17.70 -9.02
N PHE A 278 -1.82 -16.56 -8.40
CA PHE A 278 -1.95 -15.28 -9.09
C PHE A 278 -0.64 -14.83 -9.75
N VAL A 279 0.49 -14.86 -9.04
CA VAL A 279 1.80 -14.51 -9.60
C VAL A 279 2.14 -15.43 -10.78
N LYS A 280 2.00 -16.74 -10.61
CA LYS A 280 2.26 -17.73 -11.69
C LYS A 280 1.36 -17.51 -12.92
N TYR A 281 0.07 -17.21 -12.71
CA TYR A 281 -0.86 -16.92 -13.81
C TYR A 281 -0.39 -15.71 -14.63
N ASN A 282 0.07 -14.64 -13.98
CA ASN A 282 0.59 -13.46 -14.67
C ASN A 282 1.92 -13.73 -15.39
N LEU A 283 2.75 -14.62 -14.83
CA LEU A 283 3.95 -15.17 -15.48
C LEU A 283 3.64 -16.14 -16.64
N LYS A 284 2.35 -16.41 -16.91
CA LYS A 284 1.87 -17.38 -17.91
C LYS A 284 2.19 -18.84 -17.57
N ASP A 285 2.60 -19.12 -16.35
CA ASP A 285 2.63 -20.47 -15.80
C ASP A 285 1.22 -20.86 -15.36
N TYR A 286 0.36 -21.12 -16.34
CA TYR A 286 -1.03 -21.47 -16.09
C TYR A 286 -1.18 -22.82 -15.38
N GLN A 287 -0.27 -23.77 -15.64
CA GLN A 287 -0.31 -25.08 -14.99
C GLN A 287 0.05 -24.98 -13.51
N GLY A 288 1.10 -24.22 -13.17
CA GLY A 288 1.45 -23.94 -11.78
C GLY A 288 0.35 -23.15 -11.06
N ALA A 289 -0.30 -22.21 -11.74
CA ALA A 289 -1.44 -21.48 -11.19
C ALA A 289 -2.64 -22.41 -10.88
N ILE A 290 -2.96 -23.35 -11.78
CA ILE A 290 -4.01 -24.35 -11.55
C ILE A 290 -3.74 -25.19 -10.31
N VAL A 291 -2.49 -25.61 -10.08
CA VAL A 291 -2.10 -26.37 -8.89
C VAL A 291 -2.35 -25.55 -7.63
N ASP A 292 -1.89 -24.30 -7.60
CA ASP A 292 -2.06 -23.43 -6.43
C ASP A 292 -3.53 -23.11 -6.14
N PHE A 293 -4.34 -22.77 -7.14
CA PHE A 293 -5.78 -22.55 -6.92
C PHE A 293 -6.51 -23.85 -6.52
N SER A 294 -6.00 -25.02 -6.91
CA SER A 294 -6.57 -26.29 -6.45
C SER A 294 -6.27 -26.56 -4.97
N GLU A 295 -5.08 -26.19 -4.50
CA GLU A 295 -4.74 -26.22 -3.07
C GLU A 295 -5.55 -25.19 -2.27
N GLU A 296 -5.77 -23.98 -2.81
CA GLU A 296 -6.68 -23.00 -2.21
C GLU A 296 -8.09 -23.58 -2.03
N ILE A 297 -8.63 -24.25 -3.05
CA ILE A 297 -9.93 -24.93 -3.00
C ILE A 297 -9.93 -26.11 -2.02
N ARG A 298 -8.82 -26.86 -1.92
CA ARG A 298 -8.69 -27.96 -0.95
C ARG A 298 -8.79 -27.43 0.48
N VAL A 299 -8.18 -26.29 0.75
CA VAL A 299 -8.22 -25.62 2.07
C VAL A 299 -9.58 -24.96 2.33
N ASN A 300 -10.13 -24.25 1.33
CA ASN A 300 -11.41 -23.57 1.41
C ASN A 300 -12.31 -23.93 0.19
N PRO A 301 -13.11 -25.02 0.28
CA PRO A 301 -13.99 -25.45 -0.80
C PRO A 301 -15.15 -24.50 -1.12
N MET A 302 -15.36 -23.47 -0.30
CA MET A 302 -16.41 -22.47 -0.49
C MET A 302 -15.89 -21.19 -1.17
N SER A 303 -14.60 -21.14 -1.55
CA SER A 303 -14.01 -19.99 -2.25
C SER A 303 -14.47 -19.93 -3.71
N ALA A 304 -15.58 -19.24 -3.97
CA ALA A 304 -16.04 -18.94 -5.33
C ALA A 304 -14.94 -18.24 -6.15
N TYR A 305 -14.11 -17.44 -5.49
CA TYR A 305 -13.02 -16.74 -6.11
C TYR A 305 -11.91 -17.68 -6.59
N ALA A 306 -11.54 -18.69 -5.80
CA ALA A 306 -10.54 -19.69 -6.19
C ALA A 306 -10.99 -20.48 -7.43
N TYR A 307 -12.26 -20.92 -7.47
CA TYR A 307 -12.85 -21.56 -8.65
C TYR A 307 -12.79 -20.63 -9.87
N TYR A 308 -13.14 -19.35 -9.71
CA TYR A 308 -13.09 -18.38 -10.81
C TYR A 308 -11.68 -18.19 -11.35
N ARG A 309 -10.67 -18.06 -10.48
CA ARG A 309 -9.27 -17.95 -10.88
C ARG A 309 -8.73 -19.21 -11.55
N ARG A 310 -9.12 -20.38 -11.06
CA ARG A 310 -8.75 -21.66 -11.68
C ARG A 310 -9.42 -21.86 -13.04
N ALA A 311 -10.68 -21.45 -13.19
CA ALA A 311 -11.39 -21.46 -14.48
C ALA A 311 -10.65 -20.61 -15.52
N LEU A 312 -10.25 -19.39 -15.15
CA LEU A 312 -9.45 -18.51 -16.00
C LEU A 312 -8.10 -19.15 -16.40
N ALA A 313 -7.43 -19.80 -15.45
CA ALA A 313 -6.19 -20.52 -15.72
C ALA A 313 -6.41 -21.71 -16.68
N TYR A 314 -7.50 -22.47 -16.50
CA TYR A 314 -7.88 -23.54 -17.42
C TYR A 314 -8.20 -23.04 -18.84
N GLU A 315 -8.89 -21.90 -18.99
CA GLU A 315 -9.13 -21.29 -20.31
C GLU A 315 -7.82 -20.93 -21.02
N LYS A 316 -6.89 -20.29 -20.31
CA LYS A 316 -5.57 -19.96 -20.88
C LYS A 316 -4.74 -21.20 -21.20
N ALA A 317 -4.90 -22.28 -20.44
CA ALA A 317 -4.33 -23.59 -20.71
C ALA A 317 -5.12 -24.40 -21.77
N LYS A 318 -6.18 -23.84 -22.36
CA LYS A 318 -7.07 -24.50 -23.35
C LYS A 318 -7.79 -25.75 -22.85
N ASN A 319 -7.96 -25.89 -21.54
CA ASN A 319 -8.78 -26.93 -20.92
C ASN A 319 -10.21 -26.42 -20.68
N LEU A 320 -10.97 -26.27 -21.76
CA LEU A 320 -12.30 -25.64 -21.72
C LEU A 320 -13.33 -26.42 -20.88
N LEU A 321 -13.27 -27.75 -20.87
CA LEU A 321 -14.19 -28.57 -20.07
C LEU A 321 -14.02 -28.32 -18.57
N LYS A 322 -12.77 -28.30 -18.07
CA LYS A 322 -12.52 -27.99 -16.65
C LYS A 322 -12.83 -26.53 -16.31
N ALA A 323 -12.58 -25.60 -17.22
CA ALA A 323 -12.99 -24.21 -17.02
C ALA A 323 -14.51 -24.09 -16.87
N PHE A 324 -15.28 -24.80 -17.70
CA PHE A 324 -16.73 -24.85 -17.61
C PHE A 324 -17.21 -25.40 -16.27
N GLU A 325 -16.66 -26.53 -15.81
CA GLU A 325 -16.99 -27.11 -14.50
C GLU A 325 -16.74 -26.12 -13.35
N ASP A 326 -15.59 -25.44 -13.37
CA ASP A 326 -15.26 -24.45 -12.34
C ASP A 326 -16.21 -23.24 -12.41
N TYR A 327 -16.56 -22.74 -13.60
CA TYR A 327 -17.54 -21.65 -13.71
C TYR A 327 -18.92 -22.03 -13.18
N LEU A 328 -19.37 -23.27 -13.37
CA LEU A 328 -20.60 -23.76 -12.76
C LEU A 328 -20.50 -23.75 -11.23
N GLN A 329 -19.34 -24.08 -10.65
CA GLN A 329 -19.12 -23.95 -9.21
C GLN A 329 -19.17 -22.49 -8.75
N VAL A 330 -18.56 -21.56 -9.50
CA VAL A 330 -18.64 -20.13 -9.20
C VAL A 330 -20.09 -19.66 -9.19
N ILE A 331 -20.88 -20.01 -10.21
CA ILE A 331 -22.31 -19.64 -10.31
C ILE A 331 -23.12 -20.25 -9.16
N ARG A 332 -22.81 -21.50 -8.77
CA ARG A 332 -23.47 -22.16 -7.63
C ARG A 332 -23.23 -21.42 -6.32
N LEU A 333 -21.98 -20.98 -6.09
CA LEU A 333 -21.56 -20.31 -4.86
C LEU A 333 -21.92 -18.82 -4.84
N ASN A 334 -21.87 -18.14 -5.98
CA ASN A 334 -22.21 -16.72 -6.13
C ASN A 334 -23.05 -16.49 -7.41
N ARG A 335 -24.37 -16.48 -7.24
CA ARG A 335 -25.35 -16.32 -8.33
C ARG A 335 -25.47 -14.90 -8.89
N ASN A 336 -24.86 -13.91 -8.23
CA ASN A 336 -24.95 -12.50 -8.63
C ASN A 336 -23.70 -12.02 -9.39
N LEU A 337 -22.77 -12.92 -9.67
CA LEU A 337 -21.54 -12.58 -10.38
C LEU A 337 -21.72 -12.68 -11.90
N TYR A 338 -22.01 -11.55 -12.55
CA TYR A 338 -22.26 -11.51 -14.00
C TYR A 338 -21.05 -11.99 -14.82
N GLN A 339 -19.82 -11.75 -14.34
CA GLN A 339 -18.58 -12.17 -15.00
C GLN A 339 -18.50 -13.70 -15.12
N ALA A 340 -19.02 -14.44 -14.13
CA ALA A 340 -19.04 -15.89 -14.17
C ALA A 340 -19.98 -16.40 -15.26
N PHE A 341 -21.19 -15.83 -15.37
CA PHE A 341 -22.11 -16.16 -16.47
C PHE A 341 -21.52 -15.77 -17.82
N TYR A 342 -20.95 -14.57 -17.95
CA TYR A 342 -20.36 -14.11 -19.21
C TYR A 342 -19.20 -15.02 -19.66
N ASN A 343 -18.28 -15.38 -18.76
CA ASN A 343 -17.17 -16.27 -19.12
C ASN A 343 -17.63 -17.72 -19.35
N CYS A 344 -18.62 -18.21 -18.58
CA CYS A 344 -19.26 -19.50 -18.84
C CYS A 344 -19.87 -19.56 -20.25
N GLY A 345 -20.56 -18.49 -20.67
CA GLY A 345 -21.07 -18.35 -22.03
C GLY A 345 -19.97 -18.34 -23.08
N ASN A 346 -18.83 -17.69 -22.83
CA ASN A 346 -17.67 -17.74 -23.73
C ASN A 346 -17.14 -19.17 -23.89
N VAL A 347 -16.98 -19.89 -22.78
CA VAL A 347 -16.49 -21.27 -22.78
C VAL A 347 -17.48 -22.21 -23.48
N ARG A 348 -18.78 -22.11 -23.20
CA ARG A 348 -19.82 -22.89 -23.91
C ARG A 348 -19.83 -22.62 -25.41
N TYR A 349 -19.70 -21.36 -25.80
CA TYR A 349 -19.60 -20.99 -27.21
C TYR A 349 -18.37 -21.63 -27.87
N GLU A 350 -17.20 -21.62 -27.21
CA GLU A 350 -16.00 -22.30 -27.72
C GLU A 350 -16.15 -23.83 -27.78
N LEU A 351 -16.94 -24.42 -26.87
CA LEU A 351 -17.30 -25.84 -26.88
C LEU A 351 -18.39 -26.19 -27.91
N GLY A 352 -18.99 -25.20 -28.58
CA GLY A 352 -20.03 -25.37 -29.59
C GLY A 352 -21.47 -25.37 -29.06
N ASP A 353 -21.68 -25.23 -27.74
CA ASP A 353 -23.01 -25.09 -27.12
C ASP A 353 -23.51 -23.65 -27.25
N LYS A 354 -24.07 -23.33 -28.43
CA LYS A 354 -24.54 -21.99 -28.78
C LYS A 354 -25.77 -21.58 -27.97
N GLU A 355 -26.71 -22.50 -27.76
CA GLU A 355 -27.94 -22.28 -27.00
C GLU A 355 -27.63 -22.00 -25.52
N GLY A 356 -26.76 -22.83 -24.91
CA GLY A 356 -26.30 -22.64 -23.54
C GLY A 356 -25.49 -21.36 -23.38
N ALA A 357 -24.70 -20.97 -24.37
CA ALA A 357 -23.99 -19.69 -24.37
C ALA A 357 -24.94 -18.49 -24.38
N LEU A 358 -25.98 -18.51 -25.23
CA LEU A 358 -27.01 -17.46 -25.25
C LEU A 358 -27.71 -17.32 -23.90
N ALA A 359 -28.08 -18.43 -23.27
CA ALA A 359 -28.72 -18.42 -21.96
C ALA A 359 -27.82 -17.78 -20.89
N ASP A 360 -26.53 -18.14 -20.86
CA ASP A 360 -25.58 -17.58 -19.90
C ASP A 360 -25.32 -16.09 -20.17
N TYR A 361 -25.15 -15.66 -21.43
CA TYR A 361 -25.01 -14.23 -21.75
C TYR A 361 -26.24 -13.41 -21.38
N GLN A 362 -27.44 -13.94 -21.61
CA GLN A 362 -28.69 -13.28 -21.19
C GLN A 362 -28.76 -13.15 -19.68
N GLN A 363 -28.33 -14.17 -18.93
CA GLN A 363 -28.26 -14.09 -17.47
C GLN A 363 -27.22 -13.06 -17.01
N ALA A 364 -26.06 -12.97 -17.67
CA ALA A 364 -25.08 -11.93 -17.42
C ALA A 364 -25.66 -10.52 -17.67
N LEU A 365 -26.44 -10.34 -18.74
CA LEU A 365 -27.10 -9.07 -19.07
C LEU A 365 -28.23 -8.70 -18.12
N LYS A 366 -28.95 -9.68 -17.54
CA LYS A 366 -29.92 -9.41 -16.47
C LYS A 366 -29.24 -8.82 -15.23
N LEU A 367 -28.04 -9.29 -14.90
CA LEU A 367 -27.25 -8.79 -13.78
C LEU A 367 -26.51 -7.49 -14.10
N ASN A 368 -26.04 -7.33 -15.35
CA ASN A 368 -25.36 -6.14 -15.82
C ASN A 368 -25.82 -5.76 -17.25
N PRO A 369 -26.86 -4.90 -17.36
CA PRO A 369 -27.42 -4.51 -18.66
C PRO A 369 -26.51 -3.65 -19.54
N SER A 370 -25.42 -3.08 -19.00
CA SER A 370 -24.49 -2.22 -19.76
C SER A 370 -23.27 -2.98 -20.30
N LEU A 371 -23.27 -4.31 -20.22
CA LEU A 371 -22.16 -5.15 -20.68
C LEU A 371 -22.12 -5.26 -22.23
N ALA A 372 -21.52 -4.26 -22.88
CA ALA A 372 -21.36 -4.21 -24.34
C ALA A 372 -20.74 -5.50 -24.94
N LYS A 373 -19.76 -6.10 -24.25
CA LYS A 373 -19.11 -7.37 -24.66
C LYS A 373 -20.10 -8.54 -24.74
N ALA A 374 -21.11 -8.60 -23.87
CA ALA A 374 -22.12 -9.65 -23.91
C ALA A 374 -23.07 -9.48 -25.10
N TYR A 375 -23.55 -8.26 -25.38
CA TYR A 375 -24.32 -8.00 -26.60
C TYR A 375 -23.53 -8.35 -27.87
N TYR A 376 -22.25 -7.97 -27.93
CA TYR A 376 -21.37 -8.35 -29.02
C TYR A 376 -21.29 -9.88 -29.20
N ASN A 377 -21.08 -10.63 -28.11
CA ASN A 377 -20.99 -12.09 -28.19
C ASN A 377 -22.32 -12.75 -28.56
N ILE A 378 -23.46 -12.24 -28.06
CA ILE A 378 -24.80 -12.69 -28.50
C ILE A 378 -24.98 -12.46 -30.01
N GLY A 379 -24.58 -11.28 -30.51
CA GLY A 379 -24.61 -10.98 -31.95
C GLY A 379 -23.75 -11.95 -32.76
N LYS A 380 -22.59 -12.35 -32.22
CA LYS A 380 -21.72 -13.37 -32.80
C LYS A 380 -22.41 -14.73 -32.87
N VAL A 381 -23.07 -15.15 -31.79
CA VAL A 381 -23.81 -16.42 -31.78
C VAL A 381 -24.94 -16.42 -32.81
N TYR A 382 -25.75 -15.35 -32.87
CA TYR A 382 -26.84 -15.26 -33.84
C TYR A 382 -26.36 -15.27 -35.29
N ARG A 383 -25.26 -14.57 -35.59
CA ARG A 383 -24.66 -14.62 -36.92
C ARG A 383 -24.23 -16.05 -37.28
N ASP A 384 -23.62 -16.77 -36.36
CA ASP A 384 -23.19 -18.15 -36.58
C ASP A 384 -24.37 -19.15 -36.66
N LEU A 385 -25.57 -18.73 -36.27
CA LEU A 385 -26.83 -19.44 -36.49
C LEU A 385 -27.55 -18.98 -37.78
N GLY A 386 -27.01 -17.99 -38.50
CA GLY A 386 -27.60 -17.40 -39.70
C GLY A 386 -28.67 -16.34 -39.46
N ASP A 387 -28.97 -16.00 -38.20
CA ASP A 387 -29.93 -14.96 -37.83
C ASP A 387 -29.28 -13.58 -37.86
N ASN A 388 -29.09 -13.07 -39.08
CA ASN A 388 -28.43 -11.79 -39.31
C ASN A 388 -29.22 -10.60 -38.75
N GLU A 389 -30.54 -10.69 -38.61
CA GLU A 389 -31.37 -9.61 -38.05
C GLU A 389 -31.10 -9.42 -36.56
N ARG A 390 -31.16 -10.51 -35.77
CA ARG A 390 -30.82 -10.45 -34.35
C ARG A 390 -29.34 -10.14 -34.12
N ALA A 391 -28.46 -10.61 -34.99
CA ALA A 391 -27.04 -10.26 -34.93
C ALA A 391 -26.83 -8.74 -35.05
N VAL A 392 -27.45 -8.09 -36.05
CA VAL A 392 -27.36 -6.63 -36.25
C VAL A 392 -27.88 -5.87 -35.03
N ALA A 393 -29.05 -6.22 -34.51
CA ALA A 393 -29.64 -5.56 -33.35
C ALA A 393 -28.70 -5.62 -32.12
N ASN A 394 -28.08 -6.77 -31.87
CA ASN A 394 -27.15 -6.94 -30.75
C ASN A 394 -25.83 -6.21 -30.96
N TYR A 395 -25.27 -6.20 -32.18
CA TYR A 395 -24.06 -5.41 -32.46
C TYR A 395 -24.32 -3.91 -32.35
N GLN A 396 -25.46 -3.43 -32.84
CA GLN A 396 -25.88 -2.03 -32.65
C GLN A 396 -25.98 -1.70 -31.17
N LYS A 397 -26.59 -2.58 -30.36
CA LYS A 397 -26.67 -2.37 -28.91
C LYS A 397 -25.30 -2.32 -28.24
N ALA A 398 -24.36 -3.17 -28.67
CA ALA A 398 -22.98 -3.13 -28.20
C ALA A 398 -22.29 -1.78 -28.54
N ILE A 399 -22.55 -1.23 -29.73
CA ILE A 399 -22.03 0.06 -30.17
C ILE A 399 -22.69 1.24 -29.45
N GLU A 400 -23.99 1.18 -29.16
CA GLU A 400 -24.68 2.18 -28.35
C GLU A 400 -24.03 2.31 -26.96
N LEU A 401 -23.67 1.16 -26.35
CA LEU A 401 -23.04 1.11 -25.03
C LEU A 401 -21.54 1.44 -25.07
N LEU A 402 -20.85 1.06 -26.14
CA LEU A 402 -19.43 1.32 -26.35
C LEU A 402 -19.19 1.71 -27.82
N PRO A 403 -19.28 3.02 -28.15
CA PRO A 403 -19.16 3.49 -29.54
C PRO A 403 -17.83 3.11 -30.21
N SER A 404 -16.75 2.98 -29.42
CA SER A 404 -15.42 2.61 -29.89
C SER A 404 -15.22 1.10 -30.07
N TYR A 405 -16.27 0.28 -29.97
CA TYR A 405 -16.14 -1.17 -30.07
C TYR A 405 -15.90 -1.64 -31.52
N ALA A 406 -14.65 -1.55 -31.97
CA ALA A 406 -14.24 -1.81 -33.36
C ALA A 406 -14.69 -3.17 -33.90
N LYS A 407 -14.65 -4.23 -33.07
CA LYS A 407 -15.09 -5.58 -33.47
C LYS A 407 -16.59 -5.63 -33.77
N ALA A 408 -17.43 -4.85 -33.07
CA ALA A 408 -18.86 -4.79 -33.36
C ALA A 408 -19.13 -4.08 -34.71
N HIS A 409 -18.44 -2.96 -34.96
CA HIS A 409 -18.49 -2.26 -36.26
C HIS A 409 -18.05 -3.17 -37.41
N TYR A 410 -16.92 -3.87 -37.25
CA TYR A 410 -16.43 -4.81 -38.27
C TYR A 410 -17.44 -5.92 -38.59
N ASN A 411 -18.08 -6.51 -37.58
CA ASN A 411 -19.05 -7.59 -37.81
C ASN A 411 -20.38 -7.09 -38.39
N LEU A 412 -20.81 -5.85 -38.10
CA LEU A 412 -21.90 -5.20 -38.84
C LEU A 412 -21.53 -4.99 -40.30
N ALA A 413 -20.32 -4.48 -40.57
CA ALA A 413 -19.85 -4.27 -41.94
C ALA A 413 -19.88 -5.56 -42.76
N LEU A 414 -19.49 -6.71 -42.16
CA LEU A 414 -19.60 -8.02 -42.80
C LEU A 414 -21.04 -8.39 -43.16
N ILE A 415 -22.00 -8.17 -42.25
CA ILE A 415 -23.42 -8.48 -42.51
C ILE A 415 -23.97 -7.59 -43.63
N TYR A 416 -23.69 -6.28 -43.60
CA TYR A 416 -24.10 -5.37 -44.67
C TYR A 416 -23.44 -5.72 -46.01
N MET A 417 -22.19 -6.21 -45.97
CA MET A 417 -21.50 -6.72 -47.15
C MET A 417 -22.24 -7.91 -47.78
N GLU A 418 -22.68 -8.86 -46.95
CA GLU A 418 -23.41 -10.05 -47.40
C GLU A 418 -24.78 -9.70 -47.98
N ARG A 419 -25.42 -8.63 -47.48
CA ARG A 419 -26.69 -8.10 -47.99
C ARG A 419 -26.55 -7.26 -49.25
N GLY A 420 -25.32 -6.93 -49.68
CA GLY A 420 -25.07 -6.04 -50.81
C GLY A 420 -25.23 -4.55 -50.50
N GLU A 421 -25.38 -4.19 -49.22
CA GLU A 421 -25.53 -2.81 -48.75
C GLU A 421 -24.16 -2.13 -48.61
N TYR A 422 -23.46 -1.98 -49.73
CA TYR A 422 -22.04 -1.62 -49.75
C TYR A 422 -21.70 -0.28 -49.10
N ARG A 423 -22.57 0.74 -49.21
CA ARG A 423 -22.35 2.03 -48.55
C ARG A 423 -22.35 1.92 -47.03
N MET A 424 -23.27 1.13 -46.47
CA MET A 424 -23.33 0.86 -45.04
C MET A 424 -22.13 0.03 -44.59
N ALA A 425 -21.76 -0.99 -45.38
CA ALA A 425 -20.57 -1.81 -45.11
C ALA A 425 -19.30 -0.94 -45.05
N LEU A 426 -19.12 -0.01 -46.01
CA LEU A 426 -17.98 0.90 -46.04
C LEU A 426 -17.95 1.81 -44.81
N HIS A 427 -19.08 2.41 -44.42
CA HIS A 427 -19.19 3.25 -43.22
C HIS A 427 -18.74 2.50 -41.96
N TYR A 428 -19.22 1.27 -41.77
CA TYR A 428 -18.86 0.48 -40.59
C TYR A 428 -17.42 -0.03 -40.64
N TYR A 429 -16.87 -0.34 -41.83
CA TYR A 429 -15.44 -0.62 -41.96
C TYR A 429 -14.57 0.58 -41.62
N GLU A 430 -14.99 1.79 -42.00
CA GLU A 430 -14.31 3.03 -41.62
C GLU A 430 -14.26 3.22 -40.13
N LYS A 431 -15.41 3.06 -39.45
CA LYS A 431 -15.47 3.12 -37.98
C LYS A 431 -14.63 2.05 -37.31
N ALA A 432 -14.64 0.82 -37.82
CA ALA A 432 -13.77 -0.24 -37.31
C ALA A 432 -12.27 0.12 -37.42
N CYS A 433 -11.85 0.68 -38.56
CA CYS A 433 -10.46 1.12 -38.77
C CYS A 433 -10.09 2.38 -37.97
N GLU A 434 -11.05 3.28 -37.73
CA GLU A 434 -10.87 4.47 -36.89
C GLU A 434 -10.58 4.08 -35.44
N PHE A 435 -11.38 3.16 -34.88
CA PHE A 435 -11.26 2.74 -33.48
C PHE A 435 -10.18 1.68 -33.24
N ALA A 436 -9.85 0.87 -34.24
CA ALA A 436 -8.75 -0.10 -34.18
C ALA A 436 -7.95 -0.07 -35.50
N PRO A 437 -6.98 0.86 -35.63
CA PRO A 437 -6.14 0.96 -36.82
C PRO A 437 -5.30 -0.30 -37.09
N ASP A 438 -5.08 -1.15 -36.11
CA ASP A 438 -4.35 -2.41 -36.24
C ASP A 438 -5.24 -3.61 -36.66
N LEU A 439 -6.55 -3.42 -36.80
CA LEU A 439 -7.47 -4.46 -37.27
C LEU A 439 -7.29 -4.74 -38.77
N VAL A 440 -6.32 -5.60 -39.10
CA VAL A 440 -5.91 -5.94 -40.48
C VAL A 440 -7.09 -6.40 -41.33
N GLN A 441 -7.99 -7.22 -40.79
CA GLN A 441 -9.12 -7.75 -41.55
C GLN A 441 -10.10 -6.64 -41.97
N ALA A 442 -10.33 -5.65 -41.11
CA ALA A 442 -11.20 -4.51 -41.44
C ALA A 442 -10.58 -3.66 -42.56
N LYS A 443 -9.27 -3.38 -42.47
CA LYS A 443 -8.54 -2.64 -43.52
C LYS A 443 -8.55 -3.37 -44.86
N HIS A 444 -8.27 -4.67 -44.86
CA HIS A 444 -8.27 -5.49 -46.06
C HIS A 444 -9.65 -5.51 -46.71
N ASN A 445 -10.71 -5.80 -45.95
CA ASN A 445 -12.08 -5.84 -46.47
C ASN A 445 -12.56 -4.47 -46.94
N LYS A 446 -12.16 -3.38 -46.25
CA LYS A 446 -12.44 -2.00 -46.68
C LYS A 446 -11.80 -1.72 -48.04
N LYS A 447 -10.50 -2.01 -48.20
CA LYS A 447 -9.75 -1.78 -49.43
C LYS A 447 -10.39 -2.53 -50.59
N LEU A 448 -10.68 -3.82 -50.40
CA LEU A 448 -11.31 -4.65 -51.41
C LEU A 448 -12.69 -4.10 -51.82
N LEU A 449 -13.48 -3.61 -50.86
CA LEU A 449 -14.77 -3.00 -51.15
C LEU A 449 -14.63 -1.72 -51.99
N LEU A 450 -13.66 -0.86 -51.67
CA LEU A 450 -13.38 0.34 -52.45
C LEU A 450 -12.97 0.02 -53.89
N GLU A 451 -12.04 -0.93 -54.07
CA GLU A 451 -11.60 -1.38 -55.40
C GLU A 451 -12.78 -1.93 -56.23
N TYR A 452 -13.71 -2.66 -55.60
CA TYR A 452 -14.92 -3.14 -56.26
C TYR A 452 -15.85 -2.01 -56.68
N LEU A 453 -16.08 -1.01 -55.81
CA LEU A 453 -16.94 0.13 -56.12
C LEU A 453 -16.35 0.97 -57.26
N GLU A 454 -15.03 1.22 -57.24
CA GLU A 454 -14.32 1.91 -58.32
C GLU A 454 -14.35 1.13 -59.65
N ALA A 455 -14.29 -0.20 -59.60
CA ALA A 455 -14.40 -1.04 -60.79
C ALA A 455 -15.82 -1.06 -61.38
N GLY A 456 -16.84 -1.03 -60.53
CA GLY A 456 -18.25 -0.98 -60.94
C GLY A 456 -18.67 0.36 -61.56
N GLU A 457 -18.01 1.46 -61.18
CA GLU A 457 -18.18 2.77 -61.86
C GLU A 457 -17.52 2.79 -63.26
N LYS A 458 -16.56 1.89 -63.52
CA LYS A 458 -15.78 1.84 -64.76
C LYS A 458 -16.26 0.79 -65.78
N ASN A 459 -17.02 -0.25 -65.39
CA ASN A 459 -17.48 -1.33 -66.29
C ASN A 459 -18.72 -2.10 -65.76
N ASN A 460 -19.49 -2.72 -66.67
CA ASN A 460 -20.65 -3.59 -66.38
C ASN A 460 -20.31 -4.67 -65.33
N VAL A 461 -21.04 -4.65 -64.22
CA VAL A 461 -20.67 -5.23 -62.92
C VAL A 461 -20.83 -6.76 -62.89
N ILE A 462 -19.75 -7.48 -62.53
CA ILE A 462 -19.83 -8.87 -62.06
C ILE A 462 -20.15 -8.92 -60.56
N PRO A 463 -20.83 -9.96 -60.06
CA PRO A 463 -21.07 -10.12 -58.62
C PRO A 463 -19.77 -10.05 -57.80
N LEU A 464 -19.77 -9.31 -56.69
CA LEU A 464 -18.60 -9.15 -55.81
C LEU A 464 -17.95 -10.48 -55.37
N ARG A 465 -18.73 -11.56 -55.22
CA ARG A 465 -18.18 -12.90 -54.93
C ARG A 465 -17.21 -13.36 -56.02
N GLU A 466 -17.56 -13.10 -57.28
CA GLU A 466 -16.69 -13.41 -58.43
C GLU A 466 -15.50 -12.44 -58.49
N TYR A 467 -15.70 -11.18 -58.12
CA TYR A 467 -14.62 -10.21 -57.98
C TYR A 467 -13.59 -10.65 -56.92
N LYS A 468 -14.04 -11.09 -55.74
CA LYS A 468 -13.21 -11.66 -54.66
C LYS A 468 -12.38 -12.83 -55.14
N VAL A 469 -13.02 -13.82 -55.77
CA VAL A 469 -12.34 -15.01 -56.29
C VAL A 469 -11.32 -14.65 -57.35
N ARG A 470 -11.61 -13.64 -58.19
CA ARG A 470 -10.66 -13.14 -59.19
C ARG A 470 -9.45 -12.47 -58.53
N LYS A 471 -9.68 -11.58 -57.56
CA LYS A 471 -8.63 -10.91 -56.78
C LYS A 471 -7.75 -11.89 -56.01
N GLU A 472 -8.35 -12.87 -55.33
CA GLU A 472 -7.61 -13.93 -54.63
C GLU A 472 -6.78 -14.80 -55.59
N LYS A 473 -7.25 -15.04 -56.81
CA LYS A 473 -6.46 -15.71 -57.85
C LYS A 473 -5.31 -14.83 -58.34
N GLU A 474 -5.53 -13.55 -58.54
CA GLU A 474 -4.51 -12.58 -58.95
C GLU A 474 -3.43 -12.44 -57.86
N GLU A 475 -3.81 -12.38 -56.58
CA GLU A 475 -2.90 -12.34 -55.42
C GLU A 475 -2.12 -13.66 -55.26
N LYS A 476 -2.77 -14.83 -55.41
CA LYS A 476 -2.08 -16.14 -55.39
C LYS A 476 -1.14 -16.36 -56.59
N VAL A 477 -1.42 -15.73 -57.74
CA VAL A 477 -0.52 -15.74 -58.90
C VAL A 477 0.68 -14.82 -58.66
N ALA A 478 0.49 -13.70 -57.96
CA ALA A 478 1.58 -12.83 -57.52
C ALA A 478 2.46 -13.49 -56.44
N GLU A 479 1.88 -14.17 -55.45
CA GLU A 479 2.62 -14.91 -54.40
C GLU A 479 3.41 -16.11 -54.95
N LYS A 480 2.97 -16.74 -56.05
CA LYS A 480 3.78 -17.78 -56.74
C LYS A 480 5.02 -17.23 -57.45
N GLY A 481 5.11 -15.91 -57.64
CA GLY A 481 6.29 -15.21 -58.15
C GLY A 481 7.29 -14.79 -57.06
N GLU A 482 6.88 -14.77 -55.79
CA GLU A 482 7.72 -14.37 -54.65
C GLU A 482 7.62 -15.40 -53.51
N LYS A 483 8.56 -16.34 -53.47
CA LYS A 483 8.79 -17.14 -52.25
C LYS A 483 9.42 -16.27 -51.18
N VAL A 484 8.64 -15.86 -50.18
CA VAL A 484 9.17 -15.46 -48.87
C VAL A 484 8.30 -16.05 -47.76
N GLU A 485 8.96 -16.74 -46.83
CA GLU A 485 8.38 -17.31 -45.62
C GLU A 485 7.83 -16.20 -44.71
N GLU A 486 6.51 -16.15 -44.51
CA GLU A 486 5.90 -15.33 -43.48
C GLU A 486 5.50 -16.22 -42.29
N LYS A 487 6.30 -16.14 -41.22
CA LYS A 487 5.93 -16.68 -39.91
C LYS A 487 4.82 -15.82 -39.31
N GLU A 488 3.60 -16.36 -39.29
CA GLU A 488 2.46 -15.79 -38.57
C GLU A 488 2.81 -15.44 -37.12
N LYS A 489 2.93 -14.14 -36.82
CA LYS A 489 2.82 -13.64 -35.45
C LYS A 489 1.34 -13.37 -35.17
N LYS A 490 0.72 -14.28 -34.40
CA LYS A 490 -0.61 -14.07 -33.81
C LYS A 490 -0.63 -12.77 -33.00
N PRO A 491 -1.65 -11.90 -33.16
CA PRO A 491 -1.77 -10.71 -32.33
C PRO A 491 -2.02 -11.13 -30.87
N LYS A 492 -1.18 -10.59 -29.97
CA LYS A 492 -1.35 -10.68 -28.52
C LYS A 492 -2.40 -9.65 -28.11
N GLU A 493 -3.67 -10.05 -28.01
CA GLU A 493 -4.63 -9.31 -27.19
C GLU A 493 -4.51 -9.80 -25.75
N GLN A 494 -3.80 -9.04 -24.91
CA GLN A 494 -3.86 -9.16 -23.46
C GLN A 494 -4.99 -8.29 -22.93
N ASP A 495 -6.23 -8.71 -23.18
CA ASP A 495 -7.37 -8.29 -22.37
C ASP A 495 -7.48 -9.29 -21.22
N PHE A 496 -6.97 -8.90 -20.05
CA PHE A 496 -7.22 -9.64 -18.82
C PHE A 496 -8.69 -9.42 -18.43
N PRO A 497 -9.46 -10.46 -18.10
CA PRO A 497 -10.74 -10.25 -17.46
C PRO A 497 -10.49 -9.45 -16.19
N THR A 498 -11.19 -8.31 -16.05
CA THR A 498 -11.18 -7.54 -14.81
C THR A 498 -11.56 -8.48 -13.68
N ASP A 499 -10.71 -8.55 -12.67
CA ASP A 499 -10.96 -9.39 -11.51
C ASP A 499 -12.18 -8.85 -10.77
N PRO A 500 -13.29 -9.61 -10.69
CA PRO A 500 -14.47 -9.15 -9.98
C PRO A 500 -14.25 -8.94 -8.48
N TRP A 501 -13.13 -9.43 -7.94
CA TRP A 501 -12.74 -9.31 -6.55
C TRP A 501 -11.58 -8.32 -6.32
N ASP A 502 -11.12 -7.62 -7.37
CA ASP A 502 -10.20 -6.50 -7.20
C ASP A 502 -10.99 -5.29 -6.72
N THR A 503 -10.96 -5.06 -5.40
CA THR A 503 -11.65 -3.95 -4.73
C THR A 503 -10.98 -2.59 -4.99
N ARG A 504 -10.06 -2.50 -5.95
CA ARG A 504 -9.49 -1.22 -6.41
C ARG A 504 -10.41 -0.61 -7.47
N ASN A 505 -11.57 -0.16 -7.01
CA ASN A 505 -12.22 1.04 -7.51
C ASN A 505 -12.35 2.02 -6.36
#